data_AF-A0A962WMJ1-F1
#
_entry.id   AF-A0A962WMJ1-F1
#
_cell.length_a   1.000
_cell.length_b   1.000
_cell.length_c   1.000
_cell.angle_alpha   90.00
_cell.angle_beta   90.00
_cell.angle_gamma   90.00
#
_symmetry.space_group_name_H-M   'P 1'
#
loop_
_entity.id
_entity.type
_entity.pdbx_description
1 polymer ?
#
loop_
_entity_poly.entity_id
_entity_poly.type
_entity_poly.pdbx_seq_one_letter_code
_entity_poly.pdbx_strand_id
1 'polypeptide(L)' 'MARFEQVEAYITCPYCGENISVLVDTSIEAQDYIEDCEVCCRPLALSAVLVGDAVEVTARRSDD' A
#
# COMPACT_ATOMS: atom_id res chain seq x y z
N MET A 1 -24.38 5.25 -7.21
CA MET A 1 -23.04 5.59 -7.74
C MET A 1 -22.08 5.36 -6.59
N ALA A 2 -21.41 4.22 -6.58
CA ALA A 2 -20.55 3.83 -5.46
C ALA A 2 -19.45 4.88 -5.31
N ARG A 3 -19.34 5.45 -4.12
CA ARG A 3 -18.25 6.34 -3.74
C ARG A 3 -16.99 5.48 -3.79
N PHE A 4 -16.10 5.74 -4.74
CA PHE A 4 -14.79 5.09 -4.73
C PHE A 4 -14.05 5.63 -3.49
N GLU A 5 -14.01 4.83 -2.43
CA GLU A 5 -13.30 5.09 -1.18
C GLU A 5 -11.86 4.57 -1.34
N GLN A 6 -11.10 5.16 -2.26
CA GLN A 6 -9.69 4.82 -2.45
C GLN A 6 -8.84 6.08 -2.31
N VAL A 7 -7.69 5.94 -1.66
CA VAL A 7 -6.72 7.02 -1.46
C VAL A 7 -5.36 6.61 -2.02
N GLU A 8 -4.66 7.59 -2.58
CA GLU A 8 -3.28 7.42 -3.04
C GLU A 8 -2.32 7.63 -1.86
N ALA A 9 -1.45 6.65 -1.61
CA ALA A 9 -0.42 6.71 -0.59
C ALA A 9 0.96 6.49 -1.21
N TYR A 10 1.98 7.18 -0.69
CA TYR A 10 3.35 7.04 -1.15
C TYR A 10 4.16 6.20 -0.18
N ILE A 11 4.85 5.21 -0.71
CA ILE A 11 5.73 4.31 0.05
C ILE A 11 7.12 4.26 -0.59
N THR A 12 8.10 3.84 0.19
CA THR A 12 9.44 3.52 -0.33
C THR A 12 9.57 2.01 -0.49
N CYS A 13 9.88 1.55 -1.69
CA CYS A 13 10.08 0.14 -1.98
C CYS A 13 11.29 -0.40 -1.18
N PRO A 14 11.12 -1.40 -0.29
CA PRO A 14 12.20 -1.96 0.50
C PRO A 14 13.21 -2.78 -0.33
N TYR A 15 12.95 -3.03 -1.62
CA TYR A 15 13.87 -3.76 -2.50
C TYR A 15 14.79 -2.82 -3.29
N CYS A 16 14.25 -1.89 -4.07
CA CYS A 16 15.05 -0.97 -4.90
C CYS A 16 15.28 0.40 -4.26
N GLY A 17 14.53 0.77 -3.22
CA GLY A 17 14.63 2.08 -2.56
C GLY A 17 13.85 3.19 -3.26
N GLU A 18 13.13 2.89 -4.33
CA GLU A 18 12.35 3.87 -5.08
C GLU A 18 11.07 4.27 -4.35
N ASN A 19 10.65 5.52 -4.52
CA ASN A 19 9.35 5.99 -4.03
C ASN A 19 8.26 5.69 -5.08
N ILE A 20 7.27 4.92 -4.68
CA ILE A 20 6.13 4.53 -5.53
C ILE A 20 4.82 4.95 -4.86
N SER A 21 3.77 5.10 -5.66
CA SER A 21 2.40 5.36 -5.19
C SER A 21 1.57 4.08 -5.23
N VAL A 22 0.74 3.86 -4.23
CA VAL A 22 -0.21 2.74 -4.15
C VAL A 22 -1.61 3.26 -3.89
N LEU A 23 -2.62 2.54 -4.39
CA LEU A 23 -4.02 2.82 -4.12
C LEU A 23 -4.49 1.96 -2.95
N VAL A 24 -4.97 2.60 -1.90
CA VAL A 24 -5.51 1.92 -0.71
C VAL A 24 -7.01 2.11 -0.66
N ASP A 25 -7.73 1.01 -0.47
CA ASP A 25 -9.17 1.02 -0.28
C ASP A 25 -9.51 1.34 1.19
N THR A 26 -10.12 2.51 1.42
CA THR A 26 -10.50 2.96 2.76
C THR A 26 -11.86 2.45 3.22
N SER A 27 -12.54 1.63 2.40
CA SER A 27 -13.74 0.91 2.86
C SER A 27 -13.39 -0.29 3.75
N ILE A 28 -12.10 -0.67 3.80
CA ILE A 28 -11.56 -1.73 4.65
C ILE A 28 -10.73 -1.09 5.77
N GLU A 29 -11.09 -1.35 7.02
CA GLU A 29 -10.41 -0.76 8.19
C GLU A 29 -8.94 -1.19 8.30
N ALA A 30 -8.65 -2.45 7.97
CA ALA A 30 -7.30 -2.99 7.94
C ALA A 30 -7.19 -4.02 6.82
N GLN A 31 -6.20 -3.85 5.95
CA GLN A 31 -5.95 -4.75 4.83
C GLN A 31 -4.47 -5.09 4.71
N ASP A 32 -4.21 -6.37 4.46
CA ASP A 32 -2.89 -6.89 4.10
C ASP A 32 -2.99 -7.51 2.71
N TYR A 33 -2.13 -7.08 1.81
CA TYR A 33 -2.16 -7.51 0.41
C TYR A 33 -0.75 -7.44 -0.21
N ILE A 34 -0.58 -8.15 -1.32
CA ILE A 34 0.67 -8.13 -2.08
C ILE A 34 0.47 -7.27 -3.32
N GLU A 35 1.38 -6.32 -3.55
CA GLU A 35 1.50 -5.59 -4.81
C GLU A 35 2.94 -5.60 -5.30
N ASP A 36 3.12 -5.63 -6.62
CA ASP A 36 4.44 -5.55 -7.23
C ASP A 36 4.94 -4.10 -7.28
N CYS A 37 6.21 -3.87 -6.96
CA CYS A 37 6.83 -2.58 -7.17
C CYS A 37 6.85 -2.22 -8.67
N GLU A 38 6.32 -1.05 -9.04
CA GLU A 38 6.27 -0.57 -10.43
C GLU A 38 7.65 -0.36 -11.08
N VAL A 39 8.71 -0.25 -10.28
CA VAL A 39 10.08 -0.03 -10.77
C VAL A 39 10.89 -1.32 -10.90
N CYS A 40 10.85 -2.19 -9.88
CA CYS A 40 11.68 -3.40 -9.84
C CYS A 40 10.89 -4.72 -9.96
N CYS A 41 9.56 -4.65 -10.11
CA CYS A 41 8.66 -5.79 -10.26
C CYS A 41 8.83 -6.87 -9.18
N ARG A 42 9.12 -6.46 -7.94
CA ARG A 42 9.23 -7.38 -6.80
C ARG A 42 7.98 -7.27 -5.92
N PRO A 43 7.48 -8.41 -5.40
CA PRO A 43 6.27 -8.45 -4.58
C PRO A 43 6.51 -7.78 -3.22
N LEU A 44 5.75 -6.73 -2.93
CA LEU A 44 5.71 -6.01 -1.67
C LEU A 44 4.55 -6.50 -0.83
N ALA A 45 4.81 -6.84 0.43
CA ALA A 45 3.75 -7.02 1.42
C ALA A 45 3.32 -5.65 1.95
N LEU A 46 2.13 -5.20 1.57
CA LEU A 46 1.54 -3.95 2.00
C LEU A 46 0.55 -4.21 3.14
N SER A 47 0.70 -3.45 4.22
CA SER A 47 -0.23 -3.42 5.34
C SER A 47 -0.78 -2.00 5.45
N ALA A 48 -2.08 -1.83 5.23
CA ALA A 48 -2.76 -0.54 5.33
C ALA A 48 -3.82 -0.57 6.42
N VAL A 49 -3.82 0.46 7.26
CA VAL A 49 -4.75 0.60 8.40
C VAL A 49 -5.36 1.99 8.40
N LEU A 50 -6.68 2.06 8.52
CA LEU A 50 -7.42 3.29 8.69
C LEU A 50 -7.41 3.68 10.18
N VAL A 51 -6.78 4.80 10.51
CA VAL A 51 -6.67 5.34 11.87
C VAL A 51 -7.40 6.68 11.91
N GLY A 52 -8.67 6.65 12.31
CA GLY A 52 -9.54 7.82 12.30
C GLY A 52 -9.90 8.23 10.87
N ASP A 53 -9.38 9.38 10.42
CA ASP A 53 -9.58 9.91 9.06
C ASP A 53 -8.30 9.79 8.20
N ALA A 54 -7.23 9.17 8.74
CA ALA A 54 -5.94 9.00 8.07
C ALA A 54 -5.68 7.52 7.77
N VAL A 55 -4.95 7.24 6.70
CA VAL A 55 -4.50 5.89 6.33
C VAL A 55 -3.01 5.79 6.58
N GLU A 56 -2.61 4.80 7.35
CA GLU A 56 -1.20 4.44 7.54
C GLU A 56 -0.88 3.22 6.69
N VAL A 57 0.15 3.32 5.85
CA VAL A 57 0.59 2.25 4.94
C VAL A 57 2.03 1.87 5.25
N THR A 58 2.27 0.58 5.43
CA THR A 58 3.61 0.03 5.65
C THR A 58 3.94 -0.96 4.54
N ALA A 59 5.10 -0.77 3.90
CA ALA A 59 5.62 -1.69 2.88
C ALA A 59 6.73 -2.57 3.46
N ARG A 60 6.59 -3.88 3.31
CA ARG A 60 7.57 -4.89 3.71
C ARG A 60 7.94 -5.78 2.53
N ARG A 61 9.07 -6.48 2.66
CA ARG A 61 9.45 -7.54 1.72
C ARG A 61 8.54 -8.74 1.98
N SER A 62 7.95 -9.33 0.94
CA SER A 62 7.09 -10.53 1.12
C SER A 62 7.87 -11.81 1.32
N ASP A 63 9.17 -11.79 0.98
CA ASP A 63 10.08 -12.94 1.05
C ASP A 63 10.78 -13.08 2.43
N ASP A 64 10.38 -12.30 3.43
CA ASP A 64 10.86 -12.38 4.82
C ASP A 64 9.92 -13.27 5.65
#